data_AF-A0A9D9S3N8-F1
#
_entry.id   AF-A0A9D9S3N8-F1
#
_cell.length_a   1.000
_cell.length_b   1.000
_cell.length_c   1.000
_cell.angle_alpha   90.00
_cell.angle_beta   90.00
_cell.angle_gamma   90.00
#
_symmetry.space_group_name_H-M   'P 1'
#
loop_
_entity.id
_entity.type
_entity.pdbx_description
1 polymer ?
#
loop_
_entity_poly.entity_id
_entity_poly.type
_entity_poly.pdbx_seq_one_letter_code
_entity_poly.pdbx_strand_id
1 'polypeptide(L)'
;QDSPGMLLVLCMAGFLAAVTQAPITSFIIVMEMVDGYSVVIGLMAVSLLSSGVSRIFSPPLYQTVARYMLARHAGLPENKPAASRD
;
A
#
# COMPACT_ATOMS: atom_id res chain seq x y z
N GLN A 1 -26.02 -6.32 -13.80
CA GLN A 1 -26.22 -6.57 -12.36
C GLN A 1 -25.18 -5.72 -11.65
N ASP A 2 -25.54 -4.46 -11.37
CA ASP A 2 -24.70 -3.52 -10.65
C ASP A 2 -24.68 -3.92 -9.18
N SER A 3 -23.96 -4.99 -8.85
CA SER A 3 -23.76 -5.42 -7.48
C SER A 3 -22.81 -4.41 -6.82
N PRO A 4 -23.25 -3.60 -5.84
CA PRO A 4 -22.38 -2.62 -5.17
C PRO A 4 -21.11 -3.24 -4.56
N GLY A 5 -21.07 -4.56 -4.40
CA GLY A 5 -19.90 -5.33 -3.96
C GLY A 5 -18.69 -5.26 -4.91
N MET A 6 -18.86 -5.10 -6.23
CA MET A 6 -17.69 -5.13 -7.13
C MET A 6 -16.79 -3.91 -6.97
N LEU A 7 -17.38 -2.74 -6.73
CA LEU A 7 -16.61 -1.53 -6.41
C LEU A 7 -15.85 -1.70 -5.08
N LEU A 8 -16.50 -2.29 -4.07
CA LEU A 8 -15.86 -2.58 -2.78
C LEU A 8 -14.65 -3.49 -2.96
N VAL A 9 -14.77 -4.55 -3.77
CA VAL A 9 -13.68 -5.49 -4.05
C VAL A 9 -12.49 -4.80 -4.75
N LEU A 10 -12.76 -3.94 -5.72
CA LEU A 10 -11.72 -3.13 -6.35
C LEU A 10 -11.05 -2.16 -5.36
N CYS A 11 -11.84 -1.51 -4.50
CA CYS A 11 -11.32 -0.64 -3.44
C CYS A 11 -10.45 -1.40 -2.43
N MET A 12 -10.85 -2.62 -2.04
CA MET A 12 -10.06 -3.47 -1.14
C MET A 12 -8.68 -3.79 -1.74
N ALA A 13 -8.64 -4.22 -3.00
CA ALA A 13 -7.38 -4.52 -3.69
C ALA A 13 -6.51 -3.26 -3.86
N GLY A 14 -7.12 -2.15 -4.30
CA GLY A 14 -6.42 -0.87 -4.46
C GLY A 14 -5.82 -0.34 -3.16
N PHE A 15 -6.60 -0.34 -2.07
CA PHE A 15 -6.12 0.11 -0.77
C PHE A 15 -4.92 -0.71 -0.28
N LEU A 16 -5.04 -2.05 -0.33
CA LEU A 16 -3.95 -2.94 0.08
C LEU A 16 -2.70 -2.73 -0.79
N ALA A 17 -2.88 -2.58 -2.09
CA ALA A 17 -1.80 -2.33 -3.04
C ALA A 17 -1.13 -0.96 -2.84
N ALA A 18 -1.88 0.10 -2.49
CA ALA A 18 -1.32 1.41 -2.17
C ALA A 18 -0.46 1.37 -0.90
N VAL A 19 -1.02 0.82 0.19
CA VAL A 19 -0.36 0.83 1.50
C VAL A 19 0.92 -0.02 1.50
N THR A 20 0.87 -1.18 0.84
CA THR A 20 1.99 -2.13 0.83
C THR A 20 2.95 -1.92 -0.33
N GLN A 21 2.51 -1.24 -1.40
CA GLN A 21 3.22 -1.13 -2.68
C GLN A 21 3.62 -2.50 -3.26
N ALA A 22 2.84 -3.55 -2.97
CA ALA A 22 3.00 -4.91 -3.51
C ALA A 22 1.77 -5.29 -4.37
N PRO A 23 1.66 -4.77 -5.60
CA PRO A 23 0.43 -4.87 -6.39
C PRO A 23 0.06 -6.31 -6.75
N ILE A 24 1.06 -7.17 -7.07
CA ILE A 24 0.83 -8.57 -7.43
C ILE A 24 0.26 -9.34 -6.23
N THR A 25 0.93 -9.26 -5.08
CA THR A 25 0.47 -9.91 -3.84
C THR A 25 -0.91 -9.43 -3.43
N SER A 26 -1.17 -8.12 -3.53
CA SER A 26 -2.43 -7.53 -3.11
C SER A 26 -3.63 -7.99 -3.94
N PHE A 27 -3.49 -8.01 -5.28
CA PHE A 27 -4.61 -8.45 -6.12
C PHE A 27 -4.85 -9.95 -5.99
N ILE A 28 -3.81 -10.77 -5.81
CA ILE A 28 -3.95 -12.22 -5.61
C ILE A 28 -4.70 -12.51 -4.30
N ILE A 29 -4.33 -11.85 -3.20
CA ILE A 29 -5.02 -12.01 -1.91
C ILE A 29 -6.51 -11.71 -2.06
N VAL A 30 -6.86 -10.60 -2.71
CA VAL A 30 -8.27 -10.24 -2.88
C VAL A 30 -8.97 -11.20 -3.85
N MET A 31 -8.32 -11.59 -4.95
CA MET A 31 -8.88 -12.55 -5.91
C MET A 31 -9.26 -13.88 -5.24
N GLU A 32 -8.36 -14.42 -4.40
CA GLU A 32 -8.59 -15.63 -3.62
C GLU A 32 -9.73 -15.45 -2.60
N MET A 33 -9.86 -14.26 -2.00
CA MET A 33 -10.91 -13.97 -1.02
C MET A 33 -12.31 -13.83 -1.64
N VAL A 34 -12.42 -13.49 -2.93
CA VAL A 34 -13.72 -13.28 -3.60
C VAL A 34 -14.07 -14.40 -4.59
N ASP A 35 -13.30 -15.50 -4.61
CA ASP A 35 -13.45 -16.63 -5.55
C ASP A 35 -13.62 -16.16 -7.01
N GLY A 36 -12.82 -15.15 -7.36
CA GLY A 36 -13.15 -14.20 -8.42
C GLY A 36 -12.26 -14.28 -9.65
N TYR A 37 -12.25 -15.40 -10.38
CA TYR A 37 -11.52 -15.49 -11.66
C TYR A 37 -12.01 -14.46 -12.71
N SER A 38 -13.31 -14.12 -12.68
CA SER A 38 -13.94 -13.20 -13.65
C SER A 38 -13.51 -11.74 -13.50
N VAL A 39 -12.98 -11.34 -12.34
CA VAL A 39 -12.63 -9.95 -12.00
C VAL A 39 -11.13 -9.68 -11.92
N VAL A 40 -10.29 -10.69 -12.21
CA VAL A 40 -8.82 -10.62 -12.13
C VAL A 40 -8.24 -9.40 -12.85
N ILE A 41 -8.68 -9.13 -14.09
CA ILE A 41 -8.13 -8.02 -14.88
C ILE A 41 -8.43 -6.66 -14.21
N GLY A 42 -9.64 -6.49 -13.67
CA GLY A 42 -10.01 -5.28 -12.92
C GLY A 42 -9.19 -5.12 -11.64
N LEU A 43 -8.99 -6.21 -10.89
CA LEU A 43 -8.18 -6.23 -9.67
C LEU A 43 -6.71 -5.88 -9.96
N MET A 44 -6.15 -6.44 -11.03
CA MET A 44 -4.78 -6.18 -11.45
C MET A 44 -4.60 -4.72 -11.88
N ALA A 45 -5.51 -4.19 -12.71
CA ALA A 45 -5.47 -2.81 -13.17
C ALA A 45 -5.54 -1.82 -12.00
N VAL A 46 -6.49 -2.00 -11.08
CA VAL A 46 -6.64 -1.13 -9.90
C VAL A 46 -5.46 -1.24 -8.96
N SER A 47 -4.94 -2.44 -8.72
CA SER A 47 -3.78 -2.64 -7.83
C SER A 47 -2.52 -1.98 -8.39
N LEU A 48 -2.24 -2.12 -9.69
CA LEU A 48 -1.10 -1.49 -10.35
C LEU A 48 -1.20 0.03 -10.34
N LEU A 49 -2.36 0.58 -10.71
CA LEU A 49 -2.59 2.02 -10.71
C LEU A 49 -2.46 2.60 -9.30
N SER A 50 -3.06 1.95 -8.30
CA SER A 50 -3.04 2.43 -6.92
C SER A 50 -1.64 2.38 -6.31
N SER A 51 -0.88 1.29 -6.53
CA SER A 51 0.53 1.23 -6.13
C SER A 51 1.38 2.28 -6.83
N GLY A 52 1.15 2.51 -8.14
CA GLY A 52 1.85 3.54 -8.91
C GLY A 52 1.62 4.95 -8.37
N VAL A 53 0.35 5.30 -8.13
CA VAL A 53 -0.03 6.58 -7.52
C VAL A 53 0.57 6.72 -6.13
N SER A 54 0.42 5.72 -5.25
CA SER A 54 0.99 5.79 -3.90
C SER A 54 2.50 6.02 -3.91
N ARG A 55 3.24 5.40 -4.82
CA ARG A 55 4.71 5.54 -4.91
C ARG A 55 5.16 6.95 -5.26
N ILE A 56 4.30 7.76 -5.87
CA ILE A 56 4.56 9.19 -6.15
C ILE A 56 4.45 10.02 -4.86
N PHE A 57 3.52 9.66 -3.96
CA PHE A 57 3.21 10.46 -2.76
C PHE A 57 3.91 9.98 -1.49
N SER A 58 4.15 8.68 -1.32
CA SER A 58 4.65 8.12 -0.07
C SER A 58 5.55 6.88 -0.25
N PRO A 59 6.47 6.63 0.71
CA PRO A 59 7.19 5.36 0.77
C PRO A 59 6.30 4.21 1.27
N PRO A 60 6.66 2.94 1.01
CA PRO A 60 5.86 1.80 1.43
C PRO A 60 5.80 1.67 2.96
N LEU A 61 4.63 1.27 3.48
CA LEU A 61 4.38 1.20 4.93
C LEU A 61 5.40 0.30 5.63
N TYR A 62 5.58 -0.93 5.13
CA TYR A 62 6.42 -1.92 5.81
C TYR A 62 7.88 -1.48 5.94
N GLN A 63 8.43 -0.80 4.94
CA GLN A 63 9.80 -0.27 5.03
C GLN A 63 9.87 0.90 6.02
N THR A 64 8.87 1.78 6.03
CA THR A 64 8.81 2.92 6.94
C THR A 64 8.77 2.46 8.40
N VAL A 65 7.91 1.48 8.71
CA VAL A 65 7.80 0.88 10.04
C VAL A 65 9.10 0.18 10.43
N ALA A 66 9.70 -0.62 9.55
CA ALA A 66 10.95 -1.31 9.82
C ALA A 66 12.08 -0.33 10.16
N ARG A 67 12.21 0.77 9.41
CA ARG A 67 13.19 1.83 9.71
C ARG A 67 12.95 2.48 11.06
N TYR A 68 11.69 2.76 11.42
CA TYR A 68 11.35 3.33 12.71
C TYR A 68 11.70 2.40 13.88
N MET A 69 11.39 1.10 13.75
CA MET A 69 11.75 0.10 14.75
C MET A 69 13.26 -0.01 14.92
N LEU A 70 14.02 -0.08 13.81
CA LEU A 70 15.48 -0.13 13.85
C LEU A 70 16.09 1.13 14.48
N ALA A 71 15.61 2.33 14.13
CA ALA A 71 16.09 3.58 14.73
C ALA A 71 15.83 3.63 16.24
N ARG A 72 14.65 3.18 16.68
CA ARG A 72 14.28 3.09 18.09
C ARG A 72 15.17 2.12 18.86
N HIS A 73 15.52 0.98 18.27
CA HIS A 73 16.38 -0.02 18.91
C HIS A 73 17.88 0.33 18.84
N ALA A 74 18.33 1.04 17.81
CA ALA A 74 19.72 1.45 17.65
C ALA A 74 20.12 2.65 18.53
N GLY A 75 19.18 3.28 19.25
CA GLY A 75 19.46 4.44 20.10
C GLY A 75 19.98 5.67 19.32
N LEU A 76 19.71 5.75 18.02
CA LEU A 76 20.16 6.87 17.19
C LEU A 76 19.46 8.16 17.65
N PRO A 77 20.22 9.23 17.97
CA PRO A 77 19.63 10.46 18.49
C PRO A 77 18.69 11.06 17.44
N GLU A 78 17.52 11.51 17.91
CA GLU A 78 16.58 12.33 17.17
C GLU A 78 17.34 13.48 16.51
N ASN A 79 17.38 13.54 15.18
CA ASN A 79 17.95 14.67 14.46
C ASN A 79 17.02 15.87 14.65
N LYS A 80 17.22 16.57 15.77
CA LYS A 80 16.61 17.87 16.06
C LYS A 80 16.94 18.78 14.88
N PRO A 81 15.95 19.38 14.18
CA PRO A 81 16.23 20.31 13.11
C PRO A 81 17.10 21.41 13.69
N ALA A 82 18.28 21.62 13.09
CA ALA A 82 19.25 22.60 13.51
C ALA A 82 18.52 23.93 13.72
N ALA A 83 18.43 24.36 14.97
CA ALA A 83 17.94 25.67 15.32
C ALA A 83 18.70 26.66 14.43
N SER A 84 17.95 27.45 13.67
CA SER A 84 18.48 28.58 12.93
C SER A 84 19.28 29.42 13.91
N ARG A 85 20.61 29.36 13.80
CA ARG A 85 21.49 30.36 14.39
C ARG A 85 21.39 31.59 13.51
N ASP A 86 20.87 32.65 14.11
CA ASP A 86 21.20 34.07 13.95
C ASP A 86 21.87 34.51 12.63
#